data_AF-U3TDE0-F1
#
_entry.id   AF-U3TDE0-F1
#
_cell.length_a   1.000
_cell.length_b   1.000
_cell.length_c   1.000
_cell.angle_alpha   90.00
_cell.angle_beta   90.00
_cell.angle_gamma   90.00
#
_symmetry.space_group_name_H-M   'P 1'
#
loop_
_entity.id
_entity.type
_entity.pdbx_description
1 polymer ?
#
loop_
_entity_poly.entity_id
_entity_poly.type
_entity_poly.pdbx_seq_one_letter_code
_entity_poly.pdbx_strand_id
1 'polypeptide(L)' 'MAKVRIIAKKNGPYLLEVDGRVQTALCRCGHSNNKPYCDGTHAKVGFQAEEKVAFEAEF' A
#
# COMPACT_ATOMS: atom_id res chain seq x y z
N MET A 1 2.35 21.07 9.31
CA MET A 1 1.26 20.53 8.49
C MET A 1 1.75 19.20 7.96
N ALA A 2 1.05 18.11 8.22
CA ALA A 2 1.41 16.77 7.81
C ALA A 2 0.60 16.35 6.58
N LYS A 3 1.27 15.90 5.52
CA LYS A 3 0.64 15.36 4.31
C LYS A 3 0.57 13.85 4.41
N VAL A 4 -0.64 13.30 4.46
CA VAL A 4 -0.88 11.85 4.56
C VAL A 4 -1.42 11.33 3.25
N ARG A 5 -0.79 10.29 2.69
CA ARG A 5 -1.20 9.63 1.44
C ARG A 5 -1.33 8.12 1.64
N ILE A 6 -2.35 7.53 1.03
CA ILE A 6 -2.45 6.08 0.84
C ILE A 6 -2.34 5.80 -0.66
N ILE A 7 -1.24 5.17 -1.08
CA ILE A 7 -0.94 4.91 -2.49
C ILE A 7 -1.08 3.42 -2.76
N ALA A 8 -2.02 3.03 -3.62
CA ALA A 8 -2.14 1.67 -4.09
C ALA A 8 -1.08 1.43 -5.18
N LYS A 9 0.00 0.71 -4.88
CA LYS A 9 1.12 0.48 -5.82
C LYS A 9 0.75 -0.57 -6.86
N LYS A 10 1.07 -0.36 -8.15
CA LYS A 10 0.78 -1.33 -9.23
C LYS A 10 1.20 -2.76 -8.85
N ASN A 11 0.27 -3.71 -8.95
CA ASN A 11 0.42 -5.13 -8.60
C ASN A 11 0.93 -5.40 -7.16
N GLY A 12 0.92 -4.38 -6.29
CA GLY A 12 1.57 -4.39 -4.98
C GLY A 12 0.63 -4.00 -3.84
N PRO A 13 1.17 -3.57 -2.69
CA PRO A 13 0.40 -3.18 -1.51
C PRO A 13 -0.18 -1.76 -1.59
N TYR A 14 -0.92 -1.36 -0.55
CA TYR A 14 -1.10 0.05 -0.21
C TYR A 14 0.12 0.55 0.56
N LEU A 15 0.68 1.68 0.16
CA LEU A 15 1.72 2.40 0.89
C LEU A 15 1.07 3.51 1.70
N LEU A 16 1.25 3.46 3.03
CA LEU A 16 0.92 4.58 3.90
C LEU A 16 2.13 5.50 3.95
N GLU A 17 1.96 6.72 3.47
CA GLU A 17 3.01 7.71 3.40
C GLU A 17 2.64 8.94 4.24
N VAL A 18 3.59 9.42 5.02
CA VAL A 18 3.48 10.67 5.80
C VAL A 18 4.67 11.53 5.42
N ASP A 19 4.40 12.74 4.91
CA ASP A 19 5.40 13.72 4.50
C ASP A 19 6.47 13.17 3.54
N GLY A 20 6.03 12.41 2.52
CA GLY A 20 6.94 11.83 1.51
C GLY A 20 7.65 10.55 1.95
N ARG A 21 7.42 10.09 3.20
CA ARG A 21 8.07 8.88 3.74
C ARG A 21 7.07 7.75 3.93
N VAL A 22 7.36 6.61 3.32
CA VAL A 22 6.58 5.38 3.51
C VAL A 22 6.77 4.89 4.94
N GLN A 23 5.68 4.85 5.70
CA GLN A 23 5.66 4.39 7.08
C GLN A 23 5.40 2.88 7.15
N THR A 24 4.51 2.38 6.29
CA THR A 24 4.20 0.95 6.22
C THR A 24 3.56 0.57 4.89
N ALA A 25 3.47 -0.73 4.65
CA ALA A 25 2.82 -1.32 3.49
C ALA A 25 1.72 -2.31 3.94
N LEU A 26 0.49 -2.07 3.49
CA LEU A 26 -0.68 -2.88 3.83
C LEU A 26 -1.04 -3.82 2.68
N CYS A 27 -1.38 -5.06 3.03
CA CYS A 27 -1.81 -6.07 2.07
C CYS A 27 -3.13 -5.64 1.40
N ARG A 28 -3.17 -5.73 0.07
CA ARG A 28 -4.41 -5.60 -0.71
C ARG A 28 -4.71 -6.79 -1.62
N CYS A 29 -3.80 -7.78 -1.67
CA CYS A 29 -3.99 -8.99 -2.47
C CYS A 29 -4.74 -10.12 -1.74
N GLY A 30 -4.96 -10.00 -0.42
CA GLY A 30 -5.63 -11.02 0.40
C GLY A 30 -4.74 -12.19 0.87
N HIS A 31 -3.63 -12.45 0.20
CA HIS A 31 -2.80 -13.65 0.42
C HIS A 31 -1.62 -13.49 1.39
N SER A 32 -1.39 -12.31 1.99
CA SER A 32 -0.29 -12.13 2.96
C SER A 32 -0.44 -13.07 4.16
N ASN A 33 0.65 -13.65 4.64
CA ASN A 33 0.69 -14.44 5.89
C ASN A 33 0.85 -13.54 7.12
N ASN A 34 1.18 -12.26 6.92
CA ASN A 34 1.37 -11.27 7.98
C ASN A 34 0.31 -10.16 7.92
N LYS A 35 -0.95 -10.51 7.66
CA LYS A 35 -2.05 -9.53 7.57
C LYS A 35 -2.16 -8.72 8.89
N PRO A 36 -2.42 -7.40 8.82
CA PRO A 36 -2.80 -6.63 7.64
C PRO A 36 -1.62 -6.15 6.78
N TYR A 37 -0.37 -6.45 7.15
CA TYR A 37 0.82 -6.00 6.45
C TYR A 37 1.10 -6.79 5.19
N CYS A 38 1.79 -6.15 4.25
CA CYS A 38 2.32 -6.80 3.06
C CYS A 38 3.59 -7.59 3.39
N ASP A 39 3.66 -8.86 3.00
CA ASP A 39 4.82 -9.74 3.13
C ASP A 39 5.46 -10.11 1.77
N GLY A 40 5.02 -9.44 0.69
CA GLY A 40 5.49 -9.73 -0.68
C GLY A 40 4.74 -10.85 -1.40
N THR A 41 3.80 -11.56 -0.76
CA THR A 41 3.07 -12.68 -1.38
C THR A 41 2.27 -12.28 -2.63
N HIS A 42 1.91 -11.00 -2.79
CA HIS A 42 1.23 -10.48 -3.99
C HIS A 42 1.98 -10.81 -5.30
N ALA A 43 3.33 -10.80 -5.28
CA ALA A 43 4.13 -11.13 -6.45
C ALA A 43 4.04 -12.61 -6.81
N LYS A 44 3.99 -13.50 -5.79
CA LYS A 44 3.93 -14.95 -5.98
C LYS A 44 2.58 -15.42 -6.50
N VAL A 45 1.50 -14.78 -6.08
CA VAL A 45 0.13 -15.13 -6.51
C VAL A 45 -0.29 -14.39 -7.79
N GLY A 46 0.59 -13.60 -8.40
CA GLY A 46 0.29 -12.88 -9.64
C GLY A 46 -0.81 -11.84 -9.48
N PHE A 47 -0.89 -11.15 -8.33
CA PHE A 47 -1.91 -10.13 -8.10
C PHE A 47 -1.79 -8.99 -9.13
N GLN A 48 -2.89 -8.70 -9.83
CA GLN A 48 -2.95 -7.63 -10.84
C GLN A 48 -3.90 -6.52 -10.40
N ALA A 49 -3.37 -5.30 -10.31
CA ALA A 49 -4.14 -4.11 -10.02
C ALA A 49 -3.34 -2.86 -10.40
N GLU A 50 -4.03 -1.84 -10.91
CA GLU A 50 -3.39 -0.58 -11.28
C GLU A 50 -2.93 0.25 -10.08
N GLU A 51 -2.08 1.24 -10.37
CA GLU A 51 -1.62 2.23 -9.41
C GLU A 51 -2.66 3.35 -9.24
N LYS A 52 -2.92 3.76 -8.00
CA LYS A 52 -3.86 4.84 -7.68
C LYS A 52 -3.56 5.47 -6.32
N VAL A 53 -3.67 6.79 -6.20
CA VAL A 53 -3.77 7.45 -4.89
C VAL A 53 -5.18 7.18 -4.32
N ALA A 54 -5.26 6.33 -3.31
CA ALA A 54 -6.51 5.87 -2.69
C ALA A 54 -7.06 6.89 -1.67
N PHE A 55 -6.19 7.67 -1.05
CA PHE A 55 -6.53 8.73 -0.11
C PHE A 55 -5.38 9.75 -0.05
N GLU A 56 -5.73 11.03 0.09
CA GLU A 56 -4.79 12.12 0.34
C GLU A 56 -5.46 13.15 1.26
N ALA A 57 -4.76 13.57 2.31
CA ALA A 57 -5.21 14.62 3.22
C ALA A 57 -4.01 15.42 3.76
N GLU A 58 -4.27 16.67 4.12
CA GLU A 58 -3.31 17.57 4.76
C GLU A 58 -3.90 18.06 6.07
N PHE A 59 -3.13 17.93 7.16
CA PHE A 59 -3.52 18.27 8.54
C PHE A 59 -2.60 19.31 9.14
#